data_AF-A0A369LM90-F1
#
_entry.id   AF-A0A369LM90-F1
#
_cell.length_a   1.000
_cell.length_b   1.000
_cell.length_c   1.000
_cell.angle_alpha   90.00
_cell.angle_beta   90.00
_cell.angle_gamma   90.00
#
_symmetry.space_group_name_H-M   'P 1'
#
loop_
_entity.id
_entity.type
_entity.pdbx_description
1 polymer ?
#
loop_
_entity_poly.entity_id
_entity_poly.type
_entity_poly.pdbx_seq_one_letter_code
_entity_poly.pdbx_strand_id
1 'polypeptide(L)'
;MDFDMNVIDQLKTPQGRIPVHDVRLAQGESPCLEFVPVNAAERFTTSDSAMPRPASQTGIEDLAFVDKNGLLPLALQTGPLFGTDVRESLVDWQSAANVARAVVTVQEVVNGGKPLAVLQADEESQSEALVAKTLVKNVETGNDFSIFAISFAVDASIENGYVAHMPNMPWLKKFVGDEFDYVIGDIEHDPDGADYLTVTLFSFECEIAPLDFALVLSCFYDGAHAAALIDQAKKTIAGFGEAEGEAGKASLIRLDAATVEGKLDVRESELCEDDMVSLRHLVQALISLHLEGVRVDLFRSTEDDDFLSFDTYLAYLWFLFSKKLGDVKIGYCARCGKAFSLARRRGVPKKFCSEECKTAAKNDKTRQLQIDIRQAYAEGDGVSEIAAAFFPKQASGVACDKVRHMLSTWVELKHDVDADIAQGSGDIVKRCVAEGVFDQKYLERRMKALKKVR
;
A
#
# COMPACT_ATOMS: atom_id res chain seq x y z
N MET A 1 -35.58 -13.95 27.56
CA MET A 1 -34.26 -13.83 26.91
C MET A 1 -34.38 -12.60 26.04
N ASP A 2 -34.01 -11.45 26.60
CA ASP A 2 -33.98 -10.21 25.86
C ASP A 2 -32.76 -10.27 24.94
N PHE A 3 -33.00 -10.44 23.64
CA PHE A 3 -31.99 -10.20 22.62
C PHE A 3 -31.79 -8.69 22.57
N ASP A 4 -30.87 -8.16 23.37
CA ASP A 4 -30.34 -6.81 23.19
C ASP A 4 -29.59 -6.81 21.86
N MET A 5 -30.33 -6.62 20.75
CA MET A 5 -29.71 -6.42 19.44
C MET A 5 -28.91 -5.14 19.51
N ASN A 6 -27.60 -5.25 19.31
CA ASN A 6 -26.69 -4.12 19.31
C ASN A 6 -27.17 -3.10 18.27
N VAL A 7 -27.29 -1.82 18.67
CA VAL A 7 -27.79 -0.73 17.80
C VAL A 7 -27.01 -0.65 16.49
N ILE A 8 -25.75 -1.07 16.52
CA ILE A 8 -24.85 -1.17 15.37
C ILE A 8 -25.39 -2.10 14.29
N ASP A 9 -25.96 -3.25 14.66
CA ASP A 9 -26.46 -4.25 13.71
C ASP A 9 -27.70 -3.76 12.94
N GLN A 10 -28.50 -2.89 13.56
CA GLN A 10 -29.64 -2.24 12.91
C GLN A 10 -29.20 -1.18 11.88
N LEU A 11 -28.01 -0.62 12.06
CA LEU A 11 -27.45 0.40 11.18
C LEU A 11 -26.60 -0.20 10.05
N LYS A 12 -26.19 -1.47 10.13
CA LYS A 12 -25.33 -2.08 9.10
C LYS A 12 -26.07 -2.20 7.76
N THR A 13 -25.46 -1.64 6.70
CA THR A 13 -25.94 -1.80 5.32
C THR A 13 -25.61 -3.19 4.79
N PRO A 14 -26.17 -3.62 3.64
CA PRO A 14 -25.82 -4.91 3.02
C PRO A 14 -24.32 -5.04 2.71
N GLN A 15 -23.64 -3.91 2.49
CA GLN A 15 -22.20 -3.81 2.24
C GLN A 15 -21.35 -3.90 3.53
N GLY A 16 -21.95 -4.23 4.68
CA GLY A 16 -21.26 -4.25 5.97
C GLY A 16 -20.92 -2.86 6.51
N ARG A 17 -21.36 -1.78 5.84
CA ARG A 17 -21.05 -0.39 6.19
C ARG A 17 -21.94 0.10 7.32
N ILE A 18 -21.36 0.84 8.25
CA ILE A 18 -22.12 1.59 9.26
C ILE A 18 -21.96 3.08 8.96
N PRO A 19 -23.03 3.78 8.54
CA PRO A 19 -22.98 5.22 8.30
C PRO A 19 -22.69 5.99 9.59
N VAL A 20 -21.71 6.89 9.51
CA VAL A 20 -21.24 7.71 10.63
C VAL A 20 -21.33 9.19 10.27
N HIS A 21 -21.55 10.04 11.27
CA HIS A 21 -21.58 11.50 11.09
C HIS A 21 -20.30 12.18 11.56
N ASP A 22 -19.57 11.56 12.50
CA ASP A 22 -18.33 12.06 13.05
C ASP A 22 -17.38 10.88 13.35
N VAL A 23 -16.08 11.16 13.32
CA VAL A 23 -15.02 10.23 13.70
C VAL A 23 -13.95 10.98 14.48
N ARG A 24 -13.53 10.41 15.60
CA ARG A 24 -12.54 11.02 16.49
C ARG A 24 -11.39 10.06 16.71
N LEU A 25 -10.19 10.64 16.78
CA LEU A 25 -9.00 9.92 17.19
C LEU A 25 -8.85 10.04 18.70
N ALA A 26 -9.09 8.96 19.43
CA ALA A 26 -8.78 8.91 20.85
C ALA A 26 -7.30 8.58 21.02
N GLN A 27 -6.53 9.53 21.55
CA GLN A 27 -5.11 9.34 21.87
C GLN A 27 -4.97 8.83 23.31
N GLY A 28 -4.27 7.72 23.48
CA GLY A 28 -4.01 7.05 24.76
C GLY A 28 -2.93 5.99 24.60
N GLU A 29 -2.74 5.13 25.61
CA GLU A 29 -1.80 3.99 25.54
C GLU A 29 -2.14 3.02 24.41
N SER A 30 -3.44 2.87 24.10
CA SER A 30 -3.95 2.12 22.94
C SER A 30 -4.81 3.06 22.09
N PRO A 31 -4.25 3.67 21.04
CA PRO A 31 -4.97 4.67 20.26
C PRO A 31 -6.04 4.02 19.37
N CYS A 32 -7.22 4.62 19.32
CA CYS A 32 -8.37 4.06 18.58
C CYS A 32 -9.17 5.15 17.84
N LEU A 33 -9.94 4.71 16.85
CA LEU A 33 -10.94 5.51 16.16
C LEU A 33 -12.28 5.31 16.84
N GLU A 34 -12.89 6.40 17.28
CA GLU A 34 -14.23 6.43 17.84
C GLU A 34 -15.20 6.98 16.77
N PHE A 35 -16.14 6.14 16.37
CA PHE A 35 -17.15 6.44 15.39
C PHE A 35 -18.44 6.89 16.08
N VAL A 36 -19.09 7.91 15.51
CA VAL A 36 -20.43 8.31 15.97
C VAL A 36 -21.44 7.95 14.88
N PRO A 37 -22.23 6.87 15.05
CA PRO A 37 -23.20 6.45 14.05
C PRO A 37 -24.27 7.51 13.78
N VAL A 38 -24.86 7.46 12.58
CA VAL A 38 -26.03 8.29 12.24
C VAL A 38 -27.26 7.76 12.99
N ASN A 39 -28.07 8.66 13.56
CA ASN A 39 -29.29 8.25 14.26
C ASN A 39 -30.31 7.62 13.29
N ALA A 40 -31.01 6.57 13.72
CA ALA A 40 -32.02 5.89 12.90
C ALA A 40 -33.13 6.85 12.41
N ALA A 41 -33.48 7.87 13.20
CA ALA A 41 -34.46 8.90 12.83
C ALA A 41 -34.00 9.82 11.68
N GLU A 42 -32.69 10.05 11.53
CA GLU A 42 -32.14 10.91 10.47
C GLU A 42 -32.20 10.22 9.10
N ARG A 43 -32.11 8.88 9.04
CA ARG A 43 -32.29 8.10 7.79
C ARG A 43 -33.65 8.31 7.13
N PHE A 44 -34.71 8.45 7.91
CA PHE A 44 -36.08 8.57 7.39
C PHE A 44 -36.45 10.00 6.95
N THR A 45 -35.64 11.00 7.28
CA THR A 45 -35.88 12.40 6.89
C THR A 45 -35.27 12.77 5.54
N THR A 46 -34.25 12.03 5.10
CA THR A 46 -33.71 12.15 3.75
C THR A 46 -34.47 11.20 2.84
N SER A 47 -35.47 11.72 2.12
CA SER A 47 -36.04 11.01 0.98
C SER A 47 -34.92 10.56 0.05
N ASP A 48 -34.96 9.29 -0.38
CA ASP A 48 -34.05 8.64 -1.35
C ASP A 48 -33.90 9.36 -2.71
N SER A 49 -34.45 10.56 -2.88
CA SER A 49 -34.38 11.37 -4.11
C SER A 49 -33.17 12.30 -4.20
N ALA A 50 -32.25 12.30 -3.23
CA ALA A 50 -31.06 13.14 -3.27
C ALA A 50 -29.85 12.51 -2.59
N MET A 51 -29.55 11.25 -2.89
CA MET A 51 -28.17 10.78 -2.73
C MET A 51 -27.29 11.65 -3.65
N PRO A 52 -26.29 12.37 -3.12
CA PRO A 52 -25.28 12.98 -3.96
C PRO A 52 -24.71 11.88 -4.86
N ARG A 53 -24.50 12.19 -6.16
CA ARG A 53 -23.78 11.32 -7.13
C ARG A 53 -22.74 10.47 -6.40
N PRO A 54 -22.62 9.17 -6.69
CA PRO A 54 -21.74 8.27 -5.94
C PRO A 54 -20.37 8.93 -5.84
N ALA A 55 -20.05 9.42 -4.63
CA ALA A 55 -18.70 9.82 -4.31
C ALA A 55 -17.86 8.59 -4.64
N SER A 56 -16.89 8.73 -5.55
CA SER A 56 -16.01 7.66 -6.03
C SER A 56 -15.83 6.59 -4.95
N GLN A 57 -16.37 5.38 -5.18
CA GLN A 57 -16.37 4.29 -4.19
C GLN A 57 -14.95 4.13 -3.65
N THR A 58 -14.80 4.21 -2.32
CA THR A 58 -13.54 3.93 -1.64
C THR A 58 -13.12 2.50 -1.99
N GLY A 59 -11.86 2.33 -2.42
CA GLY A 59 -11.28 1.02 -2.72
C GLY A 59 -10.27 0.58 -1.67
N ILE A 60 -9.89 -0.69 -1.69
CA ILE A 60 -8.84 -1.24 -0.82
C ILE A 60 -7.49 -0.51 -1.01
N GLU A 61 -7.24 0.04 -2.20
CA GLU A 61 -6.03 0.80 -2.51
C GLU A 61 -5.97 2.13 -1.75
N ASP A 62 -7.13 2.72 -1.43
CA ASP A 62 -7.18 3.91 -0.60
C ASP A 62 -6.80 3.60 0.86
N LEU A 63 -7.12 2.40 1.34
CA LEU A 63 -6.70 1.88 2.65
C LEU A 63 -5.20 1.54 2.65
N ALA A 64 -4.73 0.83 1.63
CA ALA A 64 -3.33 0.42 1.46
C ALA A 64 -2.32 1.57 1.56
N PHE A 65 -2.68 2.72 0.99
CA PHE A 65 -1.80 3.89 0.89
C PHE A 65 -2.36 5.11 1.62
N VAL A 66 -3.16 4.88 2.66
CA VAL A 66 -3.64 5.96 3.54
C VAL A 66 -2.45 6.60 4.25
N ASP A 67 -2.36 7.93 4.21
CA ASP A 67 -1.38 8.68 5.00
C ASP A 67 -2.00 9.15 6.32
N LYS A 68 -1.17 9.70 7.23
CA LYS A 68 -1.62 10.18 8.54
C LYS A 68 -2.75 11.22 8.45
N ASN A 69 -2.76 12.03 7.39
CA ASN A 69 -3.74 13.08 7.20
C ASN A 69 -5.01 12.57 6.49
N GLY A 70 -4.91 11.45 5.79
CA GLY A 70 -5.98 10.78 5.06
C GLY A 70 -6.77 9.79 5.90
N LEU A 71 -6.26 9.36 7.05
CA LEU A 71 -6.92 8.37 7.91
C LEU A 71 -8.30 8.81 8.39
N LEU A 72 -8.43 9.98 9.02
CA LEU A 72 -9.73 10.47 9.50
C LEU A 72 -10.74 10.72 8.35
N PRO A 73 -10.37 11.35 7.23
CA PRO A 73 -11.26 11.44 6.07
C PRO A 73 -11.68 10.08 5.52
N LEU A 74 -10.78 9.09 5.47
CA LEU A 74 -11.09 7.74 5.03
C LEU A 74 -12.07 7.08 6.00
N ALA A 75 -11.79 7.12 7.30
CA ALA A 75 -12.62 6.56 8.35
C ALA A 75 -14.03 7.20 8.39
N LEU A 76 -14.14 8.50 8.16
CA LEU A 76 -15.44 9.17 8.03
C LEU A 76 -16.20 8.69 6.77
N GLN A 77 -15.48 8.43 5.68
CA GLN A 77 -16.07 7.96 4.44
C GLN A 77 -16.51 6.50 4.54
N THR A 78 -15.72 5.62 5.14
CA THR A 78 -16.02 4.19 5.25
C THR A 78 -16.94 3.88 6.42
N GLY A 79 -16.83 4.62 7.53
CA GLY A 79 -17.27 4.13 8.83
C GLY A 79 -16.29 3.08 9.39
N PRO A 80 -16.66 2.40 10.48
CA PRO A 80 -15.89 1.28 11.02
C PRO A 80 -15.69 0.19 9.95
N LEU A 81 -14.46 -0.32 9.82
CA LEU A 81 -14.10 -1.33 8.82
C LEU A 81 -14.61 -2.72 9.22
N PHE A 82 -14.52 -3.04 10.50
CA PHE A 82 -14.86 -4.31 11.13
C PHE A 82 -16.33 -4.33 11.54
N GLY A 83 -16.81 -3.21 12.09
CA GLY A 83 -18.23 -2.98 12.32
C GLY A 83 -18.85 -3.89 13.39
N THR A 84 -18.06 -4.32 14.36
CA THR A 84 -18.48 -4.99 15.60
C THR A 84 -18.71 -4.01 16.74
N ASP A 85 -17.93 -2.92 16.78
CA ASP A 85 -18.02 -1.86 17.78
C ASP A 85 -17.92 -0.48 17.08
N VAL A 86 -18.37 0.58 17.78
CA VAL A 86 -18.14 1.98 17.42
C VAL A 86 -16.71 2.42 17.69
N ARG A 87 -15.89 1.58 18.31
CA ARG A 87 -14.46 1.82 18.53
C ARG A 87 -13.64 0.76 17.83
N GLU A 88 -12.67 1.20 17.03
CA GLU A 88 -11.73 0.28 16.37
C GLU A 88 -10.28 0.70 16.65
N SER A 89 -9.42 -0.27 16.92
CA SER A 89 -8.00 -0.02 17.20
C SER A 89 -7.29 0.56 15.97
N LEU A 90 -6.39 1.52 16.19
CA LEU A 90 -5.52 1.98 15.11
C LEU A 90 -4.52 0.90 14.68
N VAL A 91 -4.17 -0.02 15.57
CA VAL A 91 -3.26 -1.14 15.26
C VAL A 91 -3.93 -2.05 14.24
N ASP A 92 -5.19 -2.43 14.46
CA ASP A 92 -5.96 -3.25 13.51
C ASP A 92 -6.18 -2.57 12.16
N TRP A 93 -6.45 -1.26 12.16
CA TRP A 93 -6.50 -0.46 10.93
C TRP A 93 -5.16 -0.47 10.18
N GLN A 94 -4.06 -0.40 10.92
CA GLN A 94 -2.72 -0.47 10.36
C GLN A 94 -2.40 -1.86 9.80
N SER A 95 -2.80 -2.93 10.49
CA SER A 95 -2.71 -4.30 10.00
C SER A 95 -3.51 -4.49 8.71
N ALA A 96 -4.78 -4.06 8.68
CA ALA A 96 -5.60 -4.09 7.46
C ALA A 96 -4.96 -3.30 6.30
N ALA A 97 -4.41 -2.12 6.58
CA ALA A 97 -3.71 -1.31 5.58
C ALA A 97 -2.39 -1.97 5.10
N ASN A 98 -1.67 -2.68 5.97
CA ASN A 98 -0.44 -3.39 5.59
C ASN A 98 -0.75 -4.59 4.69
N VAL A 99 -1.75 -5.40 5.03
CA VAL A 99 -2.19 -6.51 4.18
C VAL A 99 -2.70 -5.99 2.83
N ALA A 100 -3.55 -4.96 2.85
CA ALA A 100 -4.01 -4.28 1.63
C ALA A 100 -2.83 -3.80 0.77
N ARG A 101 -1.83 -3.15 1.37
CA ARG A 101 -0.64 -2.65 0.65
C ARG A 101 0.13 -3.77 -0.01
N ALA A 102 0.37 -4.85 0.71
CA ALA A 102 1.09 -6.00 0.19
C ALA A 102 0.36 -6.62 -1.00
N VAL A 103 -0.93 -6.95 -0.83
CA VAL A 103 -1.74 -7.58 -1.88
C VAL A 103 -1.86 -6.70 -3.12
N VAL A 104 -2.08 -5.40 -2.95
CA VAL A 104 -2.15 -4.45 -4.07
C VAL A 104 -0.79 -4.34 -4.78
N THR A 105 0.32 -4.42 -4.04
CA THR A 105 1.68 -4.40 -4.63
C THR A 105 1.97 -5.68 -5.42
N VAL A 106 1.65 -6.85 -4.87
CA VAL A 106 1.77 -8.13 -5.59
C VAL A 106 0.91 -8.10 -6.86
N GLN A 107 -0.34 -7.63 -6.77
CA GLN A 107 -1.22 -7.53 -7.95
C GLN A 107 -0.71 -6.54 -9.00
N GLU A 108 -0.09 -5.42 -8.60
CA GLU A 108 0.53 -4.48 -9.54
C GLU A 108 1.70 -5.12 -10.30
N VAL A 109 2.51 -5.93 -9.61
CA VAL A 109 3.59 -6.72 -10.24
C VAL A 109 3.01 -7.76 -11.19
N VAL A 110 2.00 -8.53 -10.76
CA VAL A 110 1.29 -9.51 -11.61
C VAL A 110 0.71 -8.88 -12.89
N ASN A 111 0.30 -7.62 -12.83
CA ASN A 111 -0.20 -6.86 -13.99
C ASN A 111 0.91 -6.28 -14.87
N GLY A 112 2.18 -6.47 -14.53
CA GLY A 112 3.34 -5.88 -15.23
C GLY A 112 3.51 -4.37 -14.98
N GLY A 113 2.88 -3.82 -13.94
CA GLY A 113 3.02 -2.40 -13.56
C GLY A 113 4.36 -2.10 -12.86
N LYS A 114 4.98 -3.12 -12.28
CA LYS A 114 6.26 -3.05 -11.55
C LYS A 114 7.12 -4.29 -11.82
N PRO A 115 8.45 -4.18 -11.67
CA PRO A 115 9.33 -5.34 -11.75
C PRO A 115 9.19 -6.25 -10.53
N LEU A 116 9.44 -7.56 -10.72
CA LEU A 116 9.43 -8.60 -9.67
C LEU A 116 10.37 -8.28 -8.49
N ALA A 117 11.47 -7.58 -8.75
CA ALA A 117 12.44 -7.17 -7.72
C ALA A 117 11.80 -6.38 -6.56
N VAL A 118 10.64 -5.75 -6.76
CA VAL A 118 9.92 -5.04 -5.68
C VAL A 118 9.35 -5.99 -4.61
N LEU A 119 9.15 -7.27 -4.95
CA LEU A 119 8.65 -8.29 -4.02
C LEU A 119 9.78 -9.02 -3.28
N GLN A 120 11.00 -8.89 -3.76
CA GLN A 120 12.19 -9.56 -3.24
C GLN A 120 12.87 -8.70 -2.17
N ALA A 121 13.72 -9.32 -1.37
CA ALA A 121 14.58 -8.59 -0.45
C ALA A 121 15.54 -7.70 -1.24
N ASP A 122 15.84 -6.53 -0.70
CA ASP A 122 16.83 -5.62 -1.26
C ASP A 122 17.91 -5.34 -0.22
N GLU A 123 19.09 -5.89 -0.46
CA GLU A 123 20.25 -5.76 0.42
C GLU A 123 20.70 -4.30 0.56
N GLU A 124 20.55 -3.47 -0.48
CA GLU A 124 20.96 -2.06 -0.44
C GLU A 124 20.05 -1.23 0.46
N SER A 125 18.77 -1.55 0.51
CA SER A 125 17.78 -0.85 1.35
C SER A 125 17.48 -1.53 2.69
N GLN A 126 18.10 -2.69 2.96
CA GLN A 126 17.79 -3.55 4.12
C GLN A 126 16.30 -3.88 4.21
N SER A 127 15.62 -3.98 3.07
CA SER A 127 14.20 -4.32 3.02
C SER A 127 14.04 -5.83 3.01
N GLU A 128 13.23 -6.35 3.93
CA GLU A 128 12.78 -7.74 3.91
C GLU A 128 11.97 -8.04 2.64
N ALA A 129 12.03 -9.28 2.18
CA ALA A 129 11.23 -9.73 1.04
C ALA A 129 9.75 -9.67 1.39
N LEU A 130 8.95 -9.09 0.49
CA LEU A 130 7.50 -9.10 0.64
C LEU A 130 6.91 -10.50 0.41
N VAL A 131 7.51 -11.25 -0.52
CA VAL A 131 7.15 -12.65 -0.79
C VAL A 131 8.44 -13.48 -0.77
N ALA A 132 8.55 -14.39 0.19
CA ALA A 132 9.64 -15.34 0.25
C ALA A 132 9.35 -16.53 -0.67
N LYS A 133 10.33 -16.95 -1.47
CA LYS A 133 10.25 -18.17 -2.28
C LYS A 133 11.30 -19.16 -1.81
N THR A 134 10.85 -20.38 -1.56
CA THR A 134 11.69 -21.51 -1.18
C THR A 134 11.48 -22.64 -2.18
N LEU A 135 12.57 -23.12 -2.77
CA LEU A 135 12.54 -24.32 -3.61
C LEU A 135 12.88 -25.52 -2.74
N VAL A 136 12.02 -26.53 -2.79
CA VAL A 136 12.24 -27.80 -2.09
C VAL A 136 12.45 -28.88 -3.13
N LYS A 137 13.65 -29.46 -3.12
CA LYS A 137 14.01 -30.55 -4.03
C LYS A 137 14.25 -31.84 -3.28
N ASN A 138 13.63 -32.91 -3.75
CA ASN A 138 13.91 -34.26 -3.28
C ASN A 138 15.12 -34.82 -4.03
N VAL A 139 16.21 -35.07 -3.30
CA VAL A 139 17.49 -35.52 -3.86
C VAL A 139 17.41 -36.95 -4.42
N GLU A 140 16.48 -37.77 -3.93
CA GLU A 140 16.34 -39.17 -4.36
C GLU A 140 15.52 -39.31 -5.65
N THR A 141 14.43 -38.54 -5.77
CA THR A 141 13.52 -38.62 -6.91
C THR A 141 13.84 -37.59 -7.98
N GLY A 142 14.54 -36.51 -7.63
CA GLY A 142 14.80 -35.37 -8.48
C GLY A 142 13.65 -34.36 -8.58
N ASN A 143 12.47 -34.70 -8.04
CA ASN A 143 11.27 -33.87 -8.06
C ASN A 143 11.45 -32.65 -7.14
N ASP A 144 10.86 -31.54 -7.53
CA ASP A 144 10.84 -30.30 -6.77
C ASP A 144 9.44 -29.68 -6.72
N PHE A 145 9.27 -28.77 -5.77
CA PHE A 145 8.10 -27.93 -5.64
C PHE A 145 8.50 -26.59 -5.04
N SER A 146 7.71 -25.56 -5.32
CA SER A 146 7.98 -24.21 -4.82
C SER A 146 7.02 -23.85 -3.70
N ILE A 147 7.55 -23.17 -2.68
CA ILE A 147 6.80 -22.61 -1.58
C ILE A 147 6.91 -21.09 -1.66
N PHE A 148 5.78 -20.40 -1.62
CA PHE A 148 5.69 -18.94 -1.56
C PHE A 148 5.04 -18.55 -0.24
N ALA A 149 5.69 -17.71 0.56
CA ALA A 149 5.16 -17.26 1.84
C ALA A 149 5.07 -15.74 1.90
N ILE A 150 3.97 -15.24 2.46
CA ILE A 150 3.79 -13.84 2.81
C ILE A 150 3.27 -13.73 4.23
N SER A 151 3.94 -12.93 5.06
CA SER A 151 3.64 -12.80 6.48
C SER A 151 3.37 -11.35 6.86
N PHE A 152 2.44 -11.14 7.78
CA PHE A 152 2.01 -9.83 8.23
C PHE A 152 1.98 -9.78 9.75
N ALA A 153 2.65 -8.79 10.34
CA ALA A 153 2.44 -8.48 11.75
C ALA A 153 0.99 -8.02 11.97
N VAL A 154 0.29 -8.74 12.83
CA VAL A 154 -1.10 -8.50 13.23
C VAL A 154 -1.20 -8.49 14.75
N ASP A 155 -2.20 -7.80 15.27
CA ASP A 155 -2.54 -7.88 16.69
C ASP A 155 -3.68 -8.88 16.83
N ALA A 156 -3.40 -10.10 17.32
CA ALA A 156 -4.44 -11.11 17.55
C ALA A 156 -5.02 -11.04 18.97
N SER A 157 -4.55 -10.11 19.81
CA SER A 157 -4.90 -10.06 21.24
C SER A 157 -6.30 -9.51 21.54
N ILE A 158 -6.99 -8.93 20.55
CA ILE A 158 -8.27 -8.23 20.73
C ILE A 158 -9.43 -9.05 20.14
N GLU A 159 -10.44 -9.37 20.96
CA GLU A 159 -11.67 -10.12 20.59
C GLU A 159 -12.49 -9.50 19.43
N ASN A 160 -12.13 -8.31 18.95
CA ASN A 160 -12.77 -7.59 17.84
C ASN A 160 -11.75 -6.96 16.88
N GLY A 161 -10.52 -7.47 16.87
CA GLY A 161 -9.44 -6.97 16.02
C GLY A 161 -9.49 -7.51 14.58
N TYR A 162 -8.46 -7.20 13.80
CA TYR A 162 -8.37 -7.58 12.38
C TYR A 162 -8.54 -9.10 12.17
N VAL A 163 -7.90 -9.89 13.03
CA VAL A 163 -7.90 -11.35 12.99
C VAL A 163 -9.27 -11.96 13.36
N ALA A 164 -10.04 -11.31 14.22
CA ALA A 164 -11.33 -11.83 14.71
C ALA A 164 -12.38 -12.01 13.59
N HIS A 165 -12.16 -11.38 12.44
CA HIS A 165 -13.01 -11.47 11.26
C HIS A 165 -12.59 -12.54 10.25
N MET A 166 -11.48 -13.23 10.52
CA MET A 166 -11.01 -14.31 9.67
C MET A 166 -11.72 -15.63 10.01
N PRO A 167 -11.79 -16.57 9.04
CA PRO A 167 -12.26 -17.92 9.34
C PRO A 167 -11.34 -18.62 10.35
N ASN A 168 -11.83 -19.74 10.90
CA ASN A 168 -11.03 -20.59 11.78
C ASN A 168 -9.73 -21.01 11.07
N MET A 169 -8.61 -20.73 11.72
CA MET A 169 -7.28 -21.12 11.25
C MET A 169 -6.92 -22.54 11.73
N PRO A 170 -6.12 -23.31 10.97
CA PRO A 170 -5.57 -22.96 9.66
C PRO A 170 -6.64 -23.02 8.54
N TRP A 171 -6.60 -22.06 7.64
CA TRP A 171 -7.51 -21.96 6.48
C TRP A 171 -6.84 -22.56 5.24
N LEU A 172 -7.56 -23.39 4.48
CA LEU A 172 -7.04 -24.09 3.30
C LEU A 172 -7.80 -23.69 2.02
N LYS A 173 -7.05 -23.42 0.95
CA LYS A 173 -7.59 -23.19 -0.39
C LYS A 173 -6.81 -23.98 -1.45
N LYS A 174 -7.50 -24.51 -2.44
CA LYS A 174 -6.90 -25.18 -3.60
C LYS A 174 -7.22 -24.39 -4.88
N PHE A 175 -6.22 -24.15 -5.70
CA PHE A 175 -6.36 -23.66 -7.06
C PHE A 175 -5.89 -24.75 -8.02
N VAL A 176 -6.65 -24.96 -9.10
CA VAL A 176 -6.33 -25.97 -10.11
C VAL A 176 -6.21 -25.27 -11.46
N GLY A 177 -5.03 -25.36 -12.05
CA GLY A 177 -4.73 -24.86 -13.39
C GLY A 177 -3.78 -25.82 -14.11
N ASP A 178 -2.75 -25.25 -14.73
CA ASP A 178 -1.63 -26.03 -15.27
C ASP A 178 -0.75 -26.60 -14.14
N GLU A 179 -0.73 -25.92 -13.00
CA GLU A 179 -0.16 -26.38 -11.72
C GLU A 179 -1.27 -26.54 -10.66
N PHE A 180 -0.91 -27.21 -9.57
CA PHE A 180 -1.76 -27.40 -8.41
C PHE A 180 -1.23 -26.58 -7.23
N ASP A 181 -1.89 -25.47 -6.95
CA ASP A 181 -1.52 -24.57 -5.86
C ASP A 181 -2.41 -24.80 -4.63
N TYR A 182 -1.77 -25.12 -3.51
CA TYR A 182 -2.43 -25.29 -2.22
C TYR A 182 -2.00 -24.14 -1.31
N VAL A 183 -2.96 -23.37 -0.82
CA VAL A 183 -2.71 -22.22 0.05
C VAL A 183 -3.20 -22.52 1.45
N ILE A 184 -2.34 -22.28 2.43
CA ILE A 184 -2.63 -22.40 3.86
C ILE A 184 -2.42 -21.03 4.49
N GLY A 185 -3.45 -20.51 5.15
CA GLY A 185 -3.36 -19.36 6.04
C GLY A 185 -3.30 -19.83 7.48
N ASP A 186 -2.36 -19.29 8.25
CA ASP A 186 -2.22 -19.58 9.68
C ASP A 186 -1.84 -18.32 10.47
N ILE A 187 -2.04 -18.37 11.79
CA ILE A 187 -1.67 -17.29 12.71
C ILE A 187 -0.65 -17.82 13.71
N GLU A 188 0.59 -17.40 13.49
CA GLU A 188 1.70 -17.70 14.38
C GLU A 188 1.67 -16.73 15.56
N HIS A 189 1.57 -17.27 16.77
CA HIS A 189 1.58 -16.48 18.00
C HIS A 189 3.00 -16.46 18.57
N ASP A 190 3.65 -15.30 18.52
CA ASP A 190 4.97 -15.11 19.12
C ASP A 190 4.81 -14.70 20.59
N PRO A 191 5.20 -15.53 21.57
CA PRO A 191 5.04 -15.22 22.99
C PRO A 191 5.77 -13.96 23.45
N ASP A 192 6.85 -13.59 22.74
CA ASP A 192 7.72 -12.45 23.07
C ASP A 192 7.58 -11.30 22.06
N GLY A 193 6.70 -11.42 21.07
CA GLY A 193 6.61 -10.55 19.90
C GLY A 193 5.19 -10.20 19.47
N ALA A 194 5.03 -9.86 18.18
CA ALA A 194 3.73 -9.63 17.57
C ALA A 194 3.22 -10.94 16.95
N ASP A 195 1.91 -11.12 16.88
CA ASP A 195 1.34 -12.24 16.14
C ASP A 195 1.53 -12.02 14.63
N TYR A 196 1.68 -13.10 13.87
CA TYR A 196 1.86 -13.03 12.43
C TYR A 196 0.79 -13.83 11.70
N LEU A 197 0.08 -13.16 10.78
CA LEU A 197 -0.71 -13.84 9.77
C LEU A 197 0.22 -14.25 8.64
N THR A 198 0.44 -15.55 8.49
CA THR A 198 1.24 -16.12 7.40
C THR A 198 0.33 -16.82 6.40
N VAL A 199 0.47 -16.49 5.12
CA VAL A 199 -0.19 -17.21 4.02
C VAL A 199 0.87 -17.86 3.16
N THR A 200 0.84 -19.19 3.12
CA THR A 200 1.82 -20.03 2.43
C THR A 200 1.16 -20.78 1.29
N LEU A 201 1.68 -20.59 0.08
CA LEU A 201 1.28 -21.30 -1.14
C LEU A 201 2.32 -22.36 -1.48
N PHE A 202 1.86 -23.58 -1.71
CA PHE A 202 2.64 -24.71 -2.19
C PHE A 202 2.23 -25.00 -3.63
N SER A 203 3.15 -24.78 -4.58
CA SER A 203 2.94 -25.04 -6.00
C SER A 203 3.55 -26.38 -6.39
N PHE A 204 2.72 -27.25 -6.98
CA PHE A 204 3.10 -28.56 -7.48
C PHE A 204 2.74 -28.71 -8.96
N GLU A 205 3.61 -29.35 -9.75
CA GLU A 205 3.31 -29.69 -11.14
C GLU A 205 2.15 -30.69 -11.28
N CYS A 206 1.89 -31.49 -10.24
CA CYS A 206 0.92 -32.57 -10.25
C CYS A 206 0.09 -32.57 -8.96
N GLU A 207 -1.06 -33.24 -8.98
CA GLU A 207 -1.90 -33.37 -7.79
C GLU A 207 -1.13 -34.06 -6.65
N ILE A 208 -1.25 -33.50 -5.43
CA ILE A 208 -0.50 -33.95 -4.26
C ILE A 208 -0.91 -35.35 -3.84
N ALA A 209 0.09 -36.17 -3.49
CA ALA A 209 -0.14 -37.43 -2.82
C ALA A 209 -0.39 -37.23 -1.31
N PRO A 210 -0.95 -38.22 -0.59
CA PRO A 210 -1.16 -38.12 0.86
C PRO A 210 0.11 -37.83 1.67
N LEU A 211 1.27 -38.20 1.15
CA LEU A 211 2.57 -37.96 1.78
C LEU A 211 3.05 -36.52 1.58
N ASP A 212 2.84 -35.97 0.39
CA ASP A 212 3.08 -34.55 0.09
C ASP A 212 2.22 -33.68 1.00
N PHE A 213 0.95 -34.05 1.16
CA PHE A 213 0.04 -33.38 2.08
C PHE A 213 0.50 -33.45 3.54
N ALA A 214 1.01 -34.61 4.00
CA ALA A 214 1.57 -34.74 5.34
C ALA A 214 2.83 -33.87 5.54
N LEU A 215 3.65 -33.71 4.50
CA LEU A 215 4.81 -32.81 4.54
C LEU A 215 4.37 -31.35 4.57
N VAL A 216 3.41 -30.95 3.74
CA VAL A 216 2.82 -29.61 3.77
C VAL A 216 2.30 -29.28 5.18
N LEU A 217 1.58 -30.21 5.81
CA LEU A 217 1.12 -30.04 7.19
C LEU A 217 2.27 -30.00 8.19
N SER A 218 3.34 -30.78 8.00
CA SER A 218 4.49 -30.79 8.90
C SER A 218 5.19 -29.44 9.04
N CYS A 219 5.04 -28.54 8.06
CA CYS A 219 5.53 -27.17 8.16
C CYS A 219 4.86 -26.34 9.28
N PHE A 220 3.70 -26.77 9.78
CA PHE A 220 2.89 -26.02 10.76
C PHE A 220 2.82 -26.69 12.13
N TYR A 221 3.37 -27.90 12.29
CA TYR A 221 3.30 -28.66 13.54
C TYR A 221 4.69 -28.91 14.12
N ASP A 222 4.77 -29.04 15.45
CA ASP A 222 6.00 -29.46 16.11
C ASP A 222 6.47 -30.85 15.62
N GLY A 223 7.74 -31.15 15.81
CA GLY A 223 8.36 -32.37 15.27
C GLY A 223 7.69 -33.68 15.71
N ALA A 224 7.01 -33.72 16.86
CA ALA A 224 6.32 -34.91 17.33
C ALA A 224 4.96 -35.10 16.63
N HIS A 225 4.19 -34.02 16.49
CA HIS A 225 2.92 -34.01 15.78
C HIS A 225 3.12 -34.22 14.28
N ALA A 226 4.12 -33.55 13.69
CA ALA A 226 4.55 -33.76 12.32
C ALA A 226 4.91 -35.24 12.06
N ALA A 227 5.72 -35.85 12.93
CA ALA A 227 6.09 -37.27 12.78
C ALA A 227 4.88 -38.20 12.85
N ALA A 228 3.91 -37.92 13.73
CA ALA A 228 2.68 -38.71 13.85
C ALA A 228 1.78 -38.60 12.59
N LEU A 229 1.62 -37.39 12.03
CA LEU A 229 0.89 -37.16 10.78
C LEU A 229 1.52 -37.91 9.61
N ILE A 230 2.86 -37.86 9.52
CA ILE A 230 3.60 -38.57 8.48
C ILE A 230 3.45 -40.10 8.64
N ASP A 231 3.52 -40.64 9.87
CA ASP A 231 3.29 -42.06 10.14
C ASP A 231 1.86 -42.50 9.77
N GLN A 232 0.86 -41.65 10.06
CA GLN A 232 -0.53 -41.90 9.66
C GLN A 232 -0.70 -41.90 8.14
N ALA A 233 -0.06 -40.97 7.43
CA ALA A 233 -0.08 -40.93 5.97
C ALA A 233 0.56 -42.18 5.36
N LYS A 234 1.70 -42.64 5.92
CA LYS A 234 2.35 -43.90 5.50
C LYS A 234 1.44 -45.11 5.66
N LYS A 235 0.79 -45.24 6.82
CA LYS A 235 -0.18 -46.32 7.08
C LYS A 235 -1.35 -46.30 6.10
N THR A 236 -1.82 -45.11 5.77
CA THR A 236 -2.89 -44.90 4.79
C THR A 236 -2.46 -45.37 3.41
N ILE A 237 -1.28 -44.95 2.93
CA ILE A 237 -0.72 -45.36 1.64
C ILE A 237 -0.49 -46.88 1.57
N ALA A 238 0.09 -47.46 2.62
CA ALA A 238 0.30 -48.91 2.69
C ALA A 238 -1.02 -49.72 2.66
N GLY A 239 -2.13 -49.13 3.13
CA GLY A 239 -3.46 -49.72 3.10
C GLY A 239 -4.13 -49.72 1.72
N PHE A 240 -3.69 -48.85 0.79
CA PHE A 240 -4.30 -48.74 -0.55
C PHE A 240 -3.74 -49.70 -1.60
N GLY A 241 -2.65 -50.41 -1.30
CA GLY A 241 -2.00 -51.34 -2.24
C GLY A 241 -1.30 -50.61 -3.38
N GLU A 242 -0.13 -51.10 -3.79
CA GLU A 242 0.58 -50.59 -4.97
C GLU A 242 -0.25 -50.90 -6.22
N ALA A 243 -1.07 -49.94 -6.66
CA ALA A 243 -1.69 -49.99 -7.99
C ALA A 243 -0.60 -49.75 -9.04
N GLU A 244 0.09 -50.83 -9.42
CA GLU A 244 0.89 -50.88 -10.65
C GLU A 244 -0.01 -50.51 -11.84
N GLY A 245 0.24 -49.36 -12.47
CA GLY A 245 -0.34 -49.08 -13.79
C GLY A 245 -0.50 -47.62 -14.20
N GLU A 246 -0.84 -46.71 -13.29
CA GLU A 246 -1.17 -45.31 -13.66
C GLU A 246 -0.50 -44.25 -12.76
N ALA A 247 0.41 -44.67 -11.88
CA ALA A 247 1.16 -43.80 -10.95
C ALA A 247 2.26 -42.94 -11.61
N GLY A 248 2.20 -42.69 -12.91
CA GLY A 248 3.22 -41.95 -13.66
C GLY A 248 3.04 -40.43 -13.69
N LYS A 249 1.99 -39.89 -13.05
CA LYS A 249 1.62 -38.46 -13.11
C LYS A 249 1.09 -37.87 -11.79
N ALA A 250 1.16 -38.60 -10.68
CA ALA A 250 0.95 -38.00 -9.36
C ALA A 250 2.29 -37.42 -8.89
N SER A 251 2.28 -36.30 -8.17
CA SER A 251 3.49 -35.78 -7.52
C SER A 251 4.10 -36.92 -6.68
N LEU A 252 5.22 -37.47 -7.14
CA LEU A 252 5.89 -38.62 -6.52
C LEU A 252 7.02 -38.15 -5.60
N ILE A 253 6.78 -37.14 -4.75
CA ILE A 253 7.74 -36.78 -3.70
C ILE A 253 7.63 -37.86 -2.60
N ARG A 254 8.22 -39.04 -2.87
CA ARG A 254 8.30 -40.14 -1.92
C ARG A 254 9.23 -39.73 -0.77
N LEU A 255 8.65 -39.41 0.38
CA LEU A 255 9.33 -39.08 1.64
C LEU A 255 9.27 -40.24 2.63
N ASP A 256 10.34 -41.02 2.74
CA ASP A 256 10.44 -41.96 3.84
C ASP A 256 10.95 -41.25 5.12
N ALA A 257 10.07 -41.09 6.10
CA ALA A 257 10.31 -40.40 7.39
C ALA A 257 11.46 -40.92 8.25
N ALA A 258 12.11 -42.04 7.89
CA ALA A 258 13.35 -42.43 8.56
C ALA A 258 14.55 -41.52 8.21
N THR A 259 14.38 -40.60 7.24
CA THR A 259 15.48 -39.88 6.60
C THR A 259 15.06 -38.50 6.05
N VAL A 260 14.32 -37.69 6.82
CA VAL A 260 14.07 -36.29 6.41
C VAL A 260 15.32 -35.43 6.62
N GLU A 261 16.20 -35.79 7.57
CA GLU A 261 17.54 -35.22 7.66
C GLU A 261 18.42 -35.75 6.50
N GLY A 262 18.68 -34.90 5.51
CA GLY A 262 19.69 -35.13 4.46
C GLY A 262 19.18 -35.53 3.08
N LYS A 263 17.86 -35.63 2.85
CA LYS A 263 17.27 -36.01 1.54
C LYS A 263 16.48 -34.92 0.82
N LEU A 264 16.09 -33.88 1.54
CA LEU A 264 15.50 -32.68 0.95
C LEU A 264 16.56 -31.58 0.90
N ASP A 265 16.74 -31.03 -0.27
CA ASP A 265 17.53 -29.83 -0.48
C ASP A 265 16.56 -28.65 -0.49
N VAL A 266 16.56 -27.88 0.59
CA VAL A 266 15.71 -26.71 0.79
C VAL A 266 16.57 -25.47 0.63
N ARG A 267 16.22 -24.62 -0.34
CA ARG A 267 16.98 -23.40 -0.64
C ARG A 267 16.05 -22.23 -0.88
N GLU A 268 16.43 -21.07 -0.36
CA GLU A 268 15.84 -19.82 -0.78
C GLU A 268 16.11 -19.59 -2.27
N SER A 269 15.10 -19.10 -2.98
CA SER A 269 15.13 -18.88 -4.42
C SER A 269 14.54 -17.52 -4.73
N GLU A 270 15.04 -16.89 -5.80
CA GLU A 270 14.50 -15.63 -6.28
C GLU A 270 13.22 -15.86 -7.10
N LEU A 271 12.27 -14.93 -6.99
CA LEU A 271 11.09 -14.88 -7.84
C LEU A 271 11.48 -14.69 -9.32
N CYS A 272 10.84 -15.42 -10.22
CA CYS A 272 11.00 -15.31 -11.66
C CYS A 272 9.65 -15.12 -12.39
N GLU A 273 9.69 -14.90 -13.70
CA GLU A 273 8.49 -14.67 -14.52
C GLU A 273 7.55 -15.89 -14.56
N ASP A 274 8.08 -17.10 -14.34
CA ASP A 274 7.27 -18.33 -14.29
C ASP A 274 6.35 -18.37 -13.06
N ASP A 275 6.71 -17.65 -11.98
CA ASP A 275 5.96 -17.62 -10.72
C ASP A 275 4.68 -16.77 -10.76
N MET A 276 4.41 -16.08 -11.88
CA MET A 276 3.33 -15.10 -11.99
C MET A 276 1.94 -15.69 -11.79
N VAL A 277 1.75 -16.98 -12.10
CA VAL A 277 0.50 -17.70 -11.84
C VAL A 277 0.33 -17.95 -10.34
N SER A 278 1.35 -18.48 -9.66
CA SER A 278 1.36 -18.68 -8.22
C SER A 278 1.16 -17.38 -7.45
N LEU A 279 1.81 -16.29 -7.86
CA LEU A 279 1.60 -14.97 -7.27
C LEU A 279 0.15 -14.48 -7.42
N ARG A 280 -0.50 -14.77 -8.55
CA ARG A 280 -1.92 -14.46 -8.75
C ARG A 280 -2.82 -15.29 -7.82
N HIS A 281 -2.53 -16.58 -7.67
CA HIS A 281 -3.27 -17.44 -6.74
C HIS A 281 -3.07 -17.00 -5.28
N LEU A 282 -1.88 -16.52 -4.91
CA LEU A 282 -1.63 -15.95 -3.58
C LEU A 282 -2.51 -14.72 -3.30
N VAL A 283 -2.61 -13.79 -4.26
CA VAL A 283 -3.53 -12.63 -4.16
C VAL A 283 -4.99 -13.11 -4.03
N GLN A 284 -5.41 -14.05 -4.89
CA GLN A 284 -6.78 -14.58 -4.86
C GLN A 284 -7.10 -15.32 -3.56
N ALA A 285 -6.12 -16.00 -2.97
CA ALA A 285 -6.26 -16.66 -1.69
C ALA A 285 -6.46 -15.65 -0.56
N LEU A 286 -5.65 -14.59 -0.51
CA LEU A 286 -5.82 -13.50 0.46
C LEU A 286 -7.17 -12.80 0.31
N ILE A 287 -7.64 -12.55 -0.91
CA ILE A 287 -8.99 -12.04 -1.14
C ILE A 287 -10.04 -13.02 -0.62
N SER A 288 -9.91 -14.30 -0.95
CA SER A 288 -10.86 -15.34 -0.54
C SER A 288 -10.94 -15.48 0.98
N LEU A 289 -9.81 -15.40 1.67
CA LEU A 289 -9.73 -15.43 3.13
C LEU A 289 -10.62 -14.36 3.77
N HIS A 290 -10.66 -13.15 3.19
CA HIS A 290 -11.49 -12.04 3.66
C HIS A 290 -12.95 -12.11 3.21
N LEU A 291 -13.29 -13.00 2.26
CA LEU A 291 -14.64 -13.16 1.72
C LEU A 291 -15.34 -14.43 2.22
N GLU A 292 -14.70 -15.25 3.06
CA GLU A 292 -15.25 -16.54 3.52
C GLU A 292 -16.62 -16.40 4.21
N GLY A 293 -16.85 -15.29 4.93
CA GLY A 293 -18.12 -15.00 5.63
C GLY A 293 -19.23 -14.37 4.76
N VAL A 294 -18.98 -14.13 3.47
CA VAL A 294 -19.93 -13.44 2.57
C VAL A 294 -21.08 -14.37 2.18
N ARG A 295 -22.31 -13.83 2.18
CA ARG A 295 -23.55 -14.60 1.99
C ARG A 295 -24.35 -14.04 0.81
N VAL A 296 -25.17 -14.87 0.20
CA VAL A 296 -26.16 -14.39 -0.78
C VAL A 296 -27.39 -13.86 -0.03
N ASP A 297 -27.77 -12.61 -0.28
CA ASP A 297 -28.98 -11.97 0.25
C ASP A 297 -29.76 -11.28 -0.87
N LEU A 298 -30.80 -11.95 -1.36
CA LEU A 298 -31.66 -11.45 -2.43
C LEU A 298 -32.64 -10.35 -1.98
N PHE A 299 -32.77 -10.10 -0.67
CA PHE A 299 -33.77 -9.19 -0.12
C PHE A 299 -33.18 -7.83 0.26
N ARG A 300 -31.94 -7.82 0.75
CA ARG A 300 -31.28 -6.59 1.19
C ARG A 300 -30.25 -6.06 0.18
N SER A 301 -29.64 -6.92 -0.63
CA SER A 301 -28.59 -6.53 -1.58
C SER A 301 -29.12 -6.27 -2.99
N THR A 302 -28.33 -5.57 -3.80
CA THR A 302 -28.68 -5.18 -5.17
C THR A 302 -27.79 -5.88 -6.20
N GLU A 303 -28.16 -5.77 -7.48
CA GLU A 303 -27.36 -6.28 -8.61
C GLU A 303 -25.94 -5.70 -8.64
N ASP A 304 -25.77 -4.42 -8.24
CA ASP A 304 -24.47 -3.76 -8.15
C ASP A 304 -23.47 -4.52 -7.24
N ASP A 305 -23.97 -5.18 -6.20
CA ASP A 305 -23.21 -5.94 -5.22
C ASP A 305 -23.32 -7.46 -5.43
N ASP A 306 -23.72 -7.90 -6.64
CA ASP A 306 -23.97 -9.30 -7.04
C ASP A 306 -24.91 -10.07 -6.08
N PHE A 307 -25.84 -9.36 -5.43
CA PHE A 307 -26.73 -9.90 -4.39
C PHE A 307 -25.98 -10.51 -3.19
N LEU A 308 -24.76 -10.07 -2.93
CA LEU A 308 -23.98 -10.49 -1.77
C LEU A 308 -24.20 -9.55 -0.59
N SER A 309 -24.19 -10.12 0.61
CA SER A 309 -24.21 -9.41 1.89
C SER A 309 -22.90 -9.67 2.64
N PHE A 310 -22.35 -8.59 3.18
CA PHE A 310 -21.04 -8.55 3.81
C PHE A 310 -21.19 -8.26 5.30
N ASP A 311 -20.52 -9.07 6.13
CA ASP A 311 -20.54 -8.90 7.58
C ASP A 311 -19.69 -7.68 8.01
N THR A 312 -18.69 -7.29 7.22
CA THR A 312 -17.80 -6.15 7.48
C THR A 312 -17.61 -5.30 6.22
N TYR A 313 -17.35 -4.01 6.39
CA TYR A 313 -17.04 -3.14 5.25
C TYR A 313 -15.68 -3.48 4.63
N LEU A 314 -14.74 -4.01 5.43
CA LEU A 314 -13.47 -4.52 4.92
C LEU A 314 -13.66 -5.64 3.90
N ALA A 315 -14.55 -6.61 4.17
CA ALA A 315 -14.87 -7.66 3.20
C ALA A 315 -15.45 -7.08 1.90
N TYR A 316 -16.29 -6.05 1.99
CA TYR A 316 -16.79 -5.34 0.82
C TYR A 316 -15.69 -4.66 0.00
N LEU A 317 -14.70 -4.04 0.65
CA LEU A 317 -13.53 -3.46 -0.04
C LEU A 317 -12.72 -4.52 -0.80
N TRP A 318 -12.54 -5.71 -0.22
CA TRP A 318 -11.88 -6.84 -0.86
C TRP A 318 -12.67 -7.37 -2.06
N PHE A 319 -14.00 -7.42 -1.98
CA PHE A 319 -14.87 -7.76 -3.10
C PHE A 319 -14.79 -6.74 -4.24
N LEU A 320 -14.81 -5.44 -3.92
CA LEU A 320 -14.60 -4.41 -4.95
C LEU A 320 -13.23 -4.52 -5.61
N PHE A 321 -12.21 -4.93 -4.87
CA PHE A 321 -10.88 -5.18 -5.40
C PHE A 321 -10.83 -6.41 -6.32
N SER A 322 -11.51 -7.50 -5.97
CA SER A 322 -11.55 -8.72 -6.80
C SER A 322 -12.15 -8.47 -8.19
N LYS A 323 -13.09 -7.52 -8.30
CA LYS A 323 -13.70 -7.13 -9.58
C LYS A 323 -12.75 -6.38 -10.53
N LYS A 324 -11.62 -5.87 -10.05
CA LYS A 324 -10.73 -4.97 -10.82
C LYS A 324 -9.26 -5.41 -10.85
N LEU A 325 -8.98 -6.70 -10.60
CA LEU A 325 -7.61 -7.21 -10.51
C LEU A 325 -6.74 -6.86 -11.72
N GLY A 326 -7.29 -6.89 -12.95
CA GLY A 326 -6.54 -6.55 -14.16
C GLY A 326 -6.24 -5.05 -14.36
N ASP A 327 -6.92 -4.17 -13.63
CA ASP A 327 -6.81 -2.70 -13.78
C ASP A 327 -6.09 -2.02 -12.62
N VAL A 328 -5.55 -2.79 -11.68
CA VAL A 328 -4.84 -2.26 -10.51
C VAL A 328 -3.60 -1.49 -10.95
N LYS A 329 -3.59 -0.18 -10.68
CA LYS A 329 -2.46 0.73 -10.94
C LYS A 329 -2.24 1.64 -9.74
N ILE A 330 -0.99 1.73 -9.29
CA ILE A 330 -0.57 2.55 -8.17
C ILE A 330 0.22 3.76 -8.69
N GLY A 331 -0.03 4.92 -8.11
CA GLY A 331 0.69 6.15 -8.43
C GLY A 331 1.89 6.32 -7.52
N TYR A 332 3.01 6.83 -8.05
CA TYR A 332 4.21 7.13 -7.25
C TYR A 332 4.45 8.63 -7.21
N CYS A 333 4.69 9.15 -6.01
CA CYS A 333 4.87 10.58 -5.83
C CYS A 333 6.19 11.03 -6.45
N ALA A 334 6.13 11.91 -7.45
CA ALA A 334 7.31 12.43 -8.14
C ALA A 334 8.29 13.21 -7.25
N ARG A 335 7.90 13.55 -6.00
CA ARG A 335 8.76 14.24 -5.03
C ARG A 335 9.32 13.29 -3.97
N CYS A 336 8.46 12.53 -3.30
CA CYS A 336 8.86 11.71 -2.15
C CYS A 336 8.92 10.21 -2.43
N GLY A 337 8.63 9.76 -3.66
CA GLY A 337 8.62 8.34 -4.04
C GLY A 337 7.47 7.51 -3.49
N LYS A 338 6.73 8.03 -2.49
CA LYS A 338 5.63 7.29 -1.84
C LYS A 338 4.52 6.89 -2.82
N ALA A 339 4.09 5.65 -2.70
CA ALA A 339 2.94 5.08 -3.40
C ALA A 339 1.62 5.72 -2.93
N PHE A 340 0.65 5.86 -3.83
CA PHE A 340 -0.69 6.34 -3.54
C PHE A 340 -1.72 5.78 -4.54
N SER A 341 -2.96 5.63 -4.08
CA SER A 341 -4.08 5.15 -4.90
C SER A 341 -4.40 6.08 -6.09
N LEU A 342 -4.56 5.48 -7.27
CA LEU A 342 -5.07 6.14 -8.48
C LEU A 342 -6.58 5.91 -8.70
N ALA A 343 -7.22 5.07 -7.87
CA ALA A 343 -8.60 4.59 -8.05
C ALA A 343 -9.65 5.72 -8.13
N ARG A 344 -9.31 6.93 -7.66
CA ARG A 344 -10.28 8.01 -7.44
C ARG A 344 -10.59 8.93 -8.62
N ARG A 345 -9.95 8.87 -9.81
CA ARG A 345 -10.10 9.99 -10.77
C ARG A 345 -10.10 9.63 -12.27
N ARG A 346 -11.13 10.12 -12.97
CA ARG A 346 -11.08 10.40 -14.42
C ARG A 346 -10.31 11.70 -14.66
N GLY A 347 -9.33 11.72 -15.56
CA GLY A 347 -8.57 12.92 -15.94
C GLY A 347 -7.06 12.72 -15.93
N VAL A 348 -6.31 13.84 -15.90
CA VAL A 348 -4.84 13.84 -15.90
C VAL A 348 -4.31 13.09 -14.67
N PRO A 349 -3.38 12.12 -14.83
CA PRO A 349 -2.88 11.32 -13.72
C PRO A 349 -2.23 12.22 -12.64
N LYS A 350 -2.61 11.97 -11.39
CA LYS A 350 -2.05 12.63 -10.20
C LYS A 350 -0.56 12.29 -10.12
N LYS A 351 0.30 13.29 -9.91
CA LYS A 351 1.77 13.14 -9.85
C LYS A 351 2.36 13.18 -8.44
N PHE A 352 1.58 13.60 -7.44
CA PHE A 352 2.04 13.82 -6.07
C PHE A 352 1.07 13.20 -5.10
N CYS A 353 1.53 12.55 -4.03
CA CYS A 353 0.66 11.88 -3.06
C CYS A 353 -0.25 12.87 -2.29
N SER A 354 0.25 14.06 -1.96
CA SER A 354 -0.47 15.09 -1.19
C SER A 354 -0.36 16.49 -1.81
N GLU A 355 -1.27 17.39 -1.41
CA GLU A 355 -1.17 18.81 -1.79
C GLU A 355 0.08 19.47 -1.18
N GLU A 356 0.56 18.98 -0.03
CA GLU A 356 1.84 19.38 0.54
C GLU A 356 3.00 19.05 -0.38
N CYS A 357 3.09 17.80 -0.88
CA CYS A 357 4.14 17.40 -1.81
C CYS A 357 4.09 18.18 -3.11
N LYS A 358 2.89 18.47 -3.61
CA LYS A 358 2.69 19.30 -4.81
C LYS A 358 3.12 20.74 -4.60
N THR A 359 2.75 21.35 -3.48
CA THR A 359 3.13 22.72 -3.12
C THR A 359 4.63 22.83 -2.92
N ALA A 360 5.21 21.86 -2.23
CA ALA A 360 6.63 21.83 -1.98
C ALA A 360 7.45 21.56 -3.26
N ALA A 361 7.00 20.65 -4.15
CA ALA A 361 7.63 20.50 -5.47
C ALA A 361 7.57 21.78 -6.32
N LYS A 362 6.47 22.55 -6.22
CA LYS A 362 6.36 23.86 -6.86
C LYS A 362 7.33 24.87 -6.26
N ASN A 363 7.49 24.86 -4.93
CA ASN A 363 8.43 25.73 -4.23
C ASN A 363 9.89 25.37 -4.57
N ASP A 364 10.24 24.08 -4.61
CA ASP A 364 11.57 23.59 -4.98
C ASP A 364 11.93 24.02 -6.40
N LYS A 365 11.01 23.87 -7.36
CA LYS A 365 11.20 24.39 -8.73
C LYS A 365 11.39 25.89 -8.80
N THR A 366 10.60 26.64 -8.01
CA THR A 366 10.71 28.11 -7.97
C THR A 366 12.04 28.53 -7.34
N ARG A 367 12.51 27.81 -6.32
CA ARG A 367 13.81 28.04 -5.67
C ARG A 367 14.97 27.74 -6.62
N GLN A 368 14.93 26.63 -7.36
CA GLN A 368 15.96 26.30 -8.34
C GLN A 368 16.00 27.37 -9.44
N LEU A 369 14.85 27.76 -9.97
CA LEU A 369 14.76 28.85 -10.95
C LEU A 369 15.34 30.17 -10.42
N GLN A 370 15.13 30.49 -9.13
CA GLN A 370 15.76 31.66 -8.50
C GLN A 370 17.29 31.54 -8.44
N ILE A 371 17.81 30.35 -8.12
CA ILE A 371 19.26 30.10 -8.08
C ILE A 371 19.85 30.27 -9.48
N ASP A 372 19.25 29.65 -10.49
CA ASP A 372 19.74 29.69 -11.87
C ASP A 372 19.73 31.12 -12.44
N ILE A 373 18.66 31.90 -12.17
CA ILE A 373 18.57 33.32 -12.57
C ILE A 373 19.64 34.17 -11.88
N ARG A 374 19.89 33.95 -10.57
CA ARG A 374 20.91 34.68 -9.82
C ARG A 374 22.31 34.35 -10.32
N GLN A 375 22.56 33.09 -10.63
CA GLN A 375 23.81 32.64 -11.21
C GLN A 375 24.05 33.27 -12.59
N ALA A 376 23.07 33.21 -13.51
CA ALA A 376 23.18 33.85 -14.83
C ALA A 376 23.48 35.36 -14.73
N TYR A 377 22.82 36.06 -13.80
CA TYR A 377 23.08 37.48 -13.58
C TYR A 377 24.50 37.75 -13.02
N ALA A 378 24.98 36.88 -12.12
CA ALA A 378 26.33 36.95 -11.57
C ALA A 378 27.41 36.67 -12.62
N GLU A 379 27.14 35.77 -13.56
CA GLU A 379 28.03 35.41 -14.68
C GLU A 379 28.10 36.51 -15.76
N GLY A 380 27.14 37.44 -15.78
CA GLY A 380 27.20 38.65 -16.59
C GLY A 380 26.00 38.89 -17.50
N ASP A 381 25.03 37.98 -17.55
CA ASP A 381 23.87 38.08 -18.43
C ASP A 381 22.95 39.25 -18.03
N GLY A 382 22.39 39.94 -19.02
CA GLY A 382 21.44 41.03 -18.79
C GLY A 382 20.03 40.52 -18.43
N VAL A 383 19.26 41.31 -17.69
CA VAL A 383 17.85 40.99 -17.32
C VAL A 383 17.00 40.56 -18.52
N SER A 384 17.18 41.19 -19.69
CA SER A 384 16.45 40.87 -20.92
C SER A 384 16.87 39.51 -21.52
N GLU A 385 18.15 39.14 -21.40
CA GLU A 385 18.71 37.88 -21.89
C GLU A 385 18.25 36.72 -20.99
N ILE A 386 18.32 36.91 -19.68
CA ILE A 386 17.79 35.99 -18.68
C ILE A 386 16.28 35.82 -18.86
N ALA A 387 15.53 36.91 -19.08
CA ALA A 387 14.10 36.85 -19.31
C ALA A 387 13.74 36.04 -20.57
N ALA A 388 14.50 36.19 -21.65
CA ALA A 388 14.32 35.43 -22.88
C ALA A 388 14.66 33.94 -22.69
N ALA A 389 15.70 33.63 -21.92
CA ALA A 389 16.14 32.25 -21.66
C ALA A 389 15.17 31.49 -20.73
N PHE A 390 14.77 32.09 -19.62
CA PHE A 390 13.99 31.41 -18.58
C PHE A 390 12.46 31.57 -18.72
N PHE A 391 12.00 32.57 -19.48
CA PHE A 391 10.57 32.83 -19.71
C PHE A 391 10.20 33.08 -21.19
N PRO A 392 10.58 32.20 -22.13
CA PRO A 392 10.44 32.42 -23.58
C PRO A 392 8.98 32.53 -24.07
N LYS A 393 8.02 32.06 -23.27
CA LYS A 393 6.58 32.07 -23.59
C LYS A 393 5.83 33.27 -23.02
N GLN A 394 6.49 34.15 -22.27
CA GLN A 394 5.87 35.33 -21.67
C GLN A 394 6.21 36.59 -22.48
N ALA A 395 5.31 37.58 -22.45
CA ALA A 395 5.61 38.89 -23.03
C ALA A 395 6.85 39.49 -22.35
N SER A 396 7.77 40.05 -23.14
CA SER A 396 9.09 40.51 -22.68
C SER A 396 9.03 41.42 -21.44
N GLY A 397 8.10 42.38 -21.38
CA GLY A 397 7.95 43.24 -20.20
C GLY A 397 7.63 42.49 -18.92
N VAL A 398 6.69 41.54 -18.97
CA VAL A 398 6.28 40.74 -17.81
C VAL A 398 7.39 39.80 -17.35
N ALA A 399 8.15 39.23 -18.30
CA ALA A 399 9.29 38.38 -18.02
C ALA A 399 10.43 39.16 -17.34
N CYS A 400 10.78 40.34 -17.86
CA CYS A 400 11.79 41.21 -17.27
C CYS A 400 11.41 41.67 -15.86
N ASP A 401 10.14 42.01 -15.62
CA ASP A 401 9.68 42.42 -14.28
C ASP A 401 9.78 41.28 -13.26
N LYS A 402 9.53 40.04 -13.66
CA LYS A 402 9.74 38.87 -12.80
C LYS A 402 11.21 38.67 -12.44
N VAL A 403 12.10 38.76 -13.43
CA VAL A 403 13.55 38.65 -13.21
C VAL A 403 14.03 39.76 -12.26
N ARG A 404 13.64 41.02 -12.49
CA ARG A 404 13.94 42.15 -11.60
C ARG A 404 13.47 41.89 -10.18
N HIS A 405 12.24 41.41 -10.00
CA HIS A 405 11.71 41.09 -8.67
C HIS A 405 12.54 40.00 -7.97
N MET A 406 12.89 38.94 -8.68
CA MET A 406 13.69 37.82 -8.14
C MET A 406 15.13 38.24 -7.79
N LEU A 407 15.72 39.17 -8.55
CA LEU A 407 17.03 39.77 -8.25
C LEU A 407 16.95 40.79 -7.09
N SER A 408 15.90 41.60 -7.02
CA SER A 408 15.73 42.61 -5.96
C SER A 408 15.58 42.02 -4.55
N THR A 409 15.19 40.74 -4.46
CA THR A 409 15.06 39.97 -3.21
C THR A 409 16.34 39.20 -2.85
N TRP A 410 17.35 39.18 -3.72
CA TRP A 410 18.61 38.51 -3.48
C TRP A 410 19.48 39.29 -2.49
N VAL A 411 19.85 38.66 -1.37
CA VAL A 411 20.58 39.31 -0.27
C VAL A 411 22.05 39.55 -0.62
N GLU A 412 22.71 38.61 -1.30
CA GLU A 412 24.13 38.76 -1.65
C GLU A 412 24.33 39.92 -2.63
N LEU A 413 23.46 40.05 -3.64
CA LEU A 413 23.49 41.23 -4.53
C LEU A 413 23.33 42.55 -3.78
N LYS A 414 22.55 42.59 -2.69
CA LYS A 414 22.46 43.78 -1.85
C LYS A 414 23.78 44.04 -1.12
N HIS A 415 24.43 43.01 -0.58
CA HIS A 415 25.74 43.15 0.05
C HIS A 415 26.81 43.59 -0.96
N ASP A 416 26.78 43.07 -2.19
CA ASP A 416 27.72 43.44 -3.25
C ASP A 416 27.53 44.91 -3.67
N VAL A 417 26.28 45.37 -3.80
CA VAL A 417 25.94 46.78 -4.00
C VAL A 417 26.47 47.64 -2.85
N ASP A 418 26.39 47.15 -1.62
CA ASP A 418 26.84 47.89 -0.44
C ASP A 418 28.35 48.01 -0.38
N ALA A 419 29.06 46.93 -0.72
CA ALA A 419 30.51 46.90 -0.85
C ALA A 419 30.98 47.82 -1.99
N ASP A 420 30.29 47.79 -3.13
CA ASP A 420 30.58 48.65 -4.29
C ASP A 420 30.43 50.14 -3.96
N ILE A 421 29.37 50.51 -3.21
CA ILE A 421 29.17 51.87 -2.69
C ILE A 421 30.29 52.26 -1.70
N ALA A 422 30.72 51.34 -0.84
CA ALA A 422 31.76 51.62 0.16
C ALA A 422 33.16 51.76 -0.45
N GLN A 423 33.45 50.99 -1.50
CA GLN A 423 34.72 50.95 -2.23
C GLN A 423 34.82 52.03 -3.30
N GLY A 424 33.69 52.50 -3.85
CA GLY A 424 33.64 53.65 -4.77
C GLY A 424 33.84 53.33 -6.25
N SER A 425 33.74 52.06 -6.68
CA SER A 425 33.72 51.69 -8.12
C SER A 425 32.39 52.12 -8.76
N GLY A 426 31.28 51.72 -8.14
CA GLY A 426 29.92 52.05 -8.57
C GLY A 426 29.47 51.29 -9.82
N ASP A 427 30.20 50.27 -10.25
CA ASP A 427 29.90 49.55 -11.50
C ASP A 427 28.72 48.58 -11.33
N ILE A 428 28.61 47.93 -10.18
CA ILE A 428 27.46 47.07 -9.84
C ILE A 428 26.21 47.94 -9.63
N VAL A 429 26.37 49.10 -8.99
CA VAL A 429 25.29 50.07 -8.79
C VAL A 429 24.75 50.57 -10.14
N LYS A 430 25.63 50.99 -11.06
CA LYS A 430 25.24 51.46 -12.40
C LYS A 430 24.48 50.37 -13.17
N ARG A 431 24.94 49.13 -13.12
CA ARG A 431 24.28 47.99 -13.77
C ARG A 431 22.88 47.75 -13.20
N CYS A 432 22.75 47.70 -11.87
CA CYS A 432 21.45 47.49 -11.23
C CYS A 432 20.43 48.60 -11.54
N VAL A 433 20.89 49.86 -11.70
CA VAL A 433 20.03 50.99 -12.12
C VAL A 433 19.67 50.89 -13.60
N ALA A 434 20.65 50.63 -14.47
CA ALA A 434 20.45 50.54 -15.90
C ALA A 434 19.45 49.42 -16.27
N GLU A 435 19.50 48.30 -15.56
CA GLU A 435 18.64 47.14 -15.78
C GLU A 435 17.30 47.21 -14.99
N GLY A 436 17.16 48.20 -14.11
CA GLY A 436 15.95 48.45 -13.32
C GLY A 436 15.73 47.45 -12.17
N VAL A 437 16.80 46.80 -11.68
CA VAL A 437 16.75 45.85 -10.56
C VAL A 437 16.49 46.55 -9.23
N PHE A 438 17.11 47.73 -9.02
CA PHE A 438 16.85 48.61 -7.88
C PHE A 438 16.43 50.00 -8.37
N ASP A 439 15.50 50.64 -7.67
CA ASP A 439 15.13 52.02 -7.98
C ASP A 439 16.16 53.02 -7.44
N GLN A 440 16.21 54.20 -8.07
CA GLN A 440 17.12 55.28 -7.67
C GLN A 440 16.95 55.67 -6.20
N LYS A 441 15.70 55.63 -5.70
CA LYS A 441 15.33 56.01 -4.32
C LYS A 441 15.87 55.01 -3.28
N TYR A 442 15.85 53.71 -3.56
CA TYR A 442 16.43 52.67 -2.71
C TYR A 442 17.94 52.88 -2.56
N LEU A 443 18.63 53.14 -3.68
CA LEU A 443 20.08 53.37 -3.68
C LEU A 443 20.46 54.67 -2.96
N GLU A 444 19.71 55.75 -3.15
CA GLU A 444 19.92 57.01 -2.40
C GLU A 444 19.77 56.82 -0.88
N ARG A 445 18.79 56.01 -0.44
CA ARG A 445 18.60 55.67 0.98
C ARG A 445 19.77 54.85 1.51
N ARG A 446 20.22 53.84 0.76
CA ARG A 446 21.39 53.00 1.08
C ARG A 446 22.68 53.81 1.21
N MET A 447 22.97 54.71 0.26
CA MET A 447 24.12 55.61 0.32
C MET A 447 24.08 56.55 1.53
N LYS A 448 22.92 57.10 1.87
CA LYS A 448 22.74 57.94 3.07
C LYS A 448 22.93 57.15 4.36
N ALA A 449 22.48 55.90 4.41
CA ALA A 449 22.64 55.02 5.57
C ALA A 449 24.11 54.66 5.79
N LEU A 450 24.85 54.27 4.74
CA LEU A 450 26.28 53.96 4.85
C LEU A 450 27.15 55.16 5.22
N LYS A 451 26.80 56.37 4.75
CA LYS A 451 27.48 57.63 5.13
C LYS A 451 27.27 58.05 6.59
N LYS A 452 26.26 57.49 7.29
CA LYS A 452 26.04 57.74 8.73
C LYS A 452 26.81 56.79 9.65
N VAL A 453 27.36 55.70 9.09
CA VAL A 453 28.11 54.67 9.83
C VAL A 453 29.63 54.89 9.72
N ARG A 454 30.08 55.68 8.75
CA ARG A 454 31.39 56.35 8.76
C ARG A 454 31.32 57.61 9.60
#